data_AF-E8WIR3-F1
#
_entry.id   AF-E8WIR3-F1
#
_cell.length_a   1.000
_cell.length_b   1.000
_cell.length_c   1.000
_cell.angle_alpha   90.00
_cell.angle_beta   90.00
_cell.angle_gamma   90.00
#
_symmetry.space_group_name_H-M   'P 1'
#
loop_
_entity.id
_entity.type
_entity.pdbx_description
1 polymer ?
#
loop_
_entity_poly.entity_id
_entity_poly.type
_entity_poly.pdbx_seq_one_letter_code
_entity_poly.pdbx_strand_id
1 'polypeptide(L)' 'MRCDYKDDFKIDYSDSLHITKGRGVDMVVKAGEIPTNVKLCLDSAVTRNSCHELRAAAKALTSDISKSFSVE' A
#
# COMPACT_ATOMS: atom_id res chain seq x y z
N MET A 1 10.71 -1.58 3.06
CA MET A 1 10.50 -0.33 3.82
C MET A 1 9.22 -0.45 4.61
N ARG A 2 9.23 -0.05 5.89
CA ARG A 2 8.07 -0.13 6.77
C ARG A 2 7.73 1.24 7.34
N CYS A 3 6.46 1.60 7.28
CA CYS A 3 5.91 2.83 7.87
C CYS A 3 4.75 2.48 8.80
N ASP A 4 4.86 2.91 10.05
CA ASP A 4 3.82 2.77 11.08
C ASP A 4 3.20 4.16 11.31
N TYR A 5 1.91 4.30 11.06
CA TYR A 5 1.20 5.56 11.18
C TYR A 5 0.35 5.57 12.46
N LYS A 6 0.16 6.76 13.03
CA LYS A 6 -0.55 6.96 14.31
C LYS A 6 -2.01 6.48 14.32
N ASP A 7 -2.60 6.26 13.14
CA ASP A 7 -3.98 5.83 12.96
C ASP A 7 -4.14 4.30 12.80
N ASP A 8 -3.24 3.52 13.42
CA ASP A 8 -3.18 2.06 13.34
C ASP A 8 -3.01 1.51 11.92
N PHE A 9 -2.63 2.37 10.99
CA PHE A 9 -2.33 2.02 9.63
C PHE A 9 -0.84 1.69 9.53
N LYS A 10 -0.51 0.56 8.93
CA LYS A 10 0.85 0.07 8.79
C LYS A 10 1.06 -0.36 7.36
N ILE A 11 2.17 0.06 6.78
CA ILE A 11 2.59 -0.37 5.46
C ILE A 11 3.96 -1.02 5.58
N ASP A 12 4.08 -2.23 5.05
CA ASP A 12 5.36 -2.85 4.74
C ASP A 12 5.45 -3.05 3.23
N TYR A 13 6.48 -2.48 2.60
CA TYR A 13 6.72 -2.62 1.17
C TYR A 13 8.19 -3.00 0.94
N SER A 14 8.42 -4.27 0.66
CA SER A 14 9.77 -4.83 0.43
C SER A 14 9.80 -5.55 -0.92
N ASP A 15 9.15 -6.70 -1.03
CA ASP A 15 8.88 -7.43 -2.29
C ASP A 15 7.38 -7.55 -2.59
N SER A 16 6.55 -7.26 -1.60
CA SER A 16 5.09 -7.23 -1.66
C SER A 16 4.62 -6.07 -0.82
N LEU A 17 3.42 -5.55 -1.12
CA LEU A 17 2.79 -4.51 -0.33
C LEU A 17 1.89 -5.15 0.71
N HIS A 18 2.27 -5.05 1.97
CA HIS A 18 1.45 -5.45 3.11
C HIS A 18 0.86 -4.20 3.76
N ILE A 19 -0.46 -4.14 3.83
CA ILE A 19 -1.20 -3.06 4.46
C ILE A 19 -2.02 -3.66 5.60
N THR A 20 -1.78 -3.17 6.80
CA THR A 20 -2.55 -3.55 7.98
C THR A 20 -3.25 -2.32 8.53
N LYS A 21 -4.53 -2.41 8.87
CA LYS A 21 -5.29 -1.33 9.51
C LYS A 21 -6.11 -1.84 10.68
N GLY A 22 -5.76 -1.39 11.89
CA GLY A 22 -6.44 -1.80 13.12
C GLY A 22 -6.41 -3.32 13.34
N ARG A 23 -7.50 -3.88 13.88
CA ARG A 23 -7.62 -5.32 14.23
C ARG A 23 -8.32 -6.18 13.18
N GLY A 24 -8.78 -5.61 12.06
CA GLY A 24 -9.67 -6.31 11.12
C GLY A 24 -9.29 -6.23 9.65
N VAL A 25 -8.29 -5.43 9.28
CA VAL A 25 -7.86 -5.31 7.88
C VAL A 25 -6.41 -5.70 7.78
N ASP A 26 -6.16 -6.82 7.11
CA ASP A 26 -4.85 -7.28 6.71
C ASP A 26 -4.91 -7.60 5.21
N MET A 27 -4.20 -6.81 4.41
CA MET A 27 -4.19 -6.93 2.96
C MET A 27 -2.75 -7.12 2.50
N VAL A 28 -2.48 -8.24 1.84
CA VAL A 28 -1.19 -8.52 1.21
C VAL A 28 -1.39 -8.53 -0.29
N VAL A 29 -0.69 -7.62 -0.98
CA VAL A 29 -0.67 -7.54 -2.44
C VAL A 29 0.73 -7.94 -2.93
N LYS A 30 0.80 -9.03 -3.71
CA LYS A 30 2.06 -9.49 -4.29
C LYS A 30 2.55 -8.49 -5.34
N ALA A 31 3.87 -8.30 -5.50
CA ALA A 31 4.40 -7.34 -6.48
C ALA A 31 3.94 -7.57 -7.93
N GLY A 32 3.57 -8.79 -8.32
CA GLY A 32 3.01 -9.09 -9.63
C GLY A 32 1.57 -8.63 -9.83
N GLU A 33 0.83 -8.40 -8.74
CA GLU A 33 -0.55 -7.91 -8.76
C GLU A 33 -0.63 -6.40 -8.52
N ILE A 34 0.50 -5.76 -8.19
CA ILE A 34 0.58 -4.31 -8.07
C ILE A 34 0.68 -3.71 -9.48
N PRO A 35 -0.28 -2.86 -9.89
CA PRO A 35 -0.21 -2.12 -11.15
C PRO A 35 1.11 -1.37 -11.29
N THR A 36 1.70 -1.37 -12.49
CA THR A 36 3.03 -0.80 -12.74
C THR A 36 3.15 0.66 -12.31
N ASN A 37 2.10 1.47 -12.52
CA ASN A 37 2.03 2.86 -12.10
C ASN A 37 2.13 3.01 -10.56
N VAL A 38 1.42 2.18 -9.80
CA VAL A 38 1.49 2.19 -8.33
C VAL A 38 2.84 1.69 -7.86
N LYS A 39 3.37 0.63 -8.49
CA LYS A 39 4.68 0.06 -8.15
C LYS A 39 5.78 1.11 -8.28
N LEU A 40 5.80 1.88 -9.37
CA LEU A 40 6.75 2.98 -9.55
C LEU A 40 6.65 4.04 -8.45
N CYS A 41 5.44 4.38 -8.00
CA CYS A 41 5.25 5.30 -6.88
C CYS A 41 5.76 4.73 -5.55
N LEU A 42 5.51 3.44 -5.28
CA LEU A 42 5.99 2.76 -4.08
C LEU A 42 7.53 2.71 -4.06
N ASP A 43 8.16 2.29 -5.17
CA ASP A 43 9.62 2.26 -5.31
C ASP A 43 10.26 3.65 -5.15
N SER A 44 9.65 4.67 -5.74
CA SER A 44 10.11 6.06 -5.58
C SER A 44 10.01 6.50 -4.11
N ALA A 45 8.90 6.19 -3.43
CA ALA A 45 8.72 6.49 -2.02
C ALA A 45 9.76 5.79 -1.14
N VAL A 46 10.11 4.54 -1.45
CA VAL A 46 11.20 3.82 -0.77
C VAL A 46 12.55 4.46 -1.01
N THR A 47 12.86 4.78 -2.26
CA THR A 47 14.12 5.42 -2.65
C THR A 47 14.29 6.77 -1.95
N ARG A 48 13.20 7.53 -1.80
CA ARG A 48 13.15 8.82 -1.09
C ARG A 48 12.99 8.69 0.42
N ASN A 49 12.86 7.47 0.93
CA ASN A 49 12.58 7.15 2.33
C ASN A 49 11.39 7.95 2.91
N SER A 50 10.36 8.16 2.09
CA SER A 50 9.22 9.04 2.38
C SER A 50 7.98 8.23 2.75
N CYS A 51 7.70 8.12 4.05
CA CYS A 51 6.46 7.49 4.52
C CYS A 51 5.20 8.22 4.05
N HIS A 52 5.25 9.53 3.78
CA HIS A 52 4.09 10.24 3.28
C HIS A 52 3.71 9.79 1.87
N GLU A 53 4.70 9.64 0.99
CA GLU A 53 4.48 9.15 -0.39
C GLU A 53 4.08 7.67 -0.41
N LEU A 54 4.70 6.85 0.45
CA LEU A 54 4.36 5.43 0.56
C LEU A 54 2.88 5.25 0.95
N ARG A 55 2.39 6.09 1.88
CA ARG A 55 0.98 6.12 2.29
C ARG A 55 0.06 6.44 1.14
N ALA A 56 0.39 7.47 0.36
CA ALA A 56 -0.44 7.92 -0.76
C ALA A 56 -0.55 6.82 -1.83
N ALA A 57 0.56 6.18 -2.19
CA ALA A 57 0.59 5.11 -3.17
C ALA A 57 -0.22 3.87 -2.71
N ALA A 58 -0.03 3.43 -1.47
CA ALA A 58 -0.78 2.32 -0.89
C ALA A 58 -2.29 2.62 -0.77
N LYS A 59 -2.66 3.87 -0.45
CA LYS A 59 -4.06 4.31 -0.39
C LYS A 59 -4.70 4.35 -1.78
N ALA A 60 -3.95 4.77 -2.80
CA ALA A 60 -4.41 4.72 -4.18
C ALA A 60 -4.70 3.28 -4.60
N LEU A 61 -3.78 2.35 -4.32
CA LEU A 61 -3.98 0.92 -4.61
C LEU A 61 -5.21 0.35 -3.91
N THR A 62 -5.33 0.55 -2.60
CA THR A 62 -6.47 0.04 -1.82
C THR A 62 -7.79 0.63 -2.26
N SER A 63 -7.81 1.90 -2.71
CA SER A 63 -9.01 2.53 -3.28
C SER A 63 -9.39 1.95 -4.64
N ASP A 64 -8.39 1.62 -5.46
CA ASP A 64 -8.59 1.01 -6.78
C ASP A 64 -9.09 -0.44 -6.66
N ILE A 65 -8.49 -1.19 -5.73
CA ILE A 65 -8.93 -2.54 -5.34
C ILE A 65 -10.37 -2.48 -4.80
N SER A 66 -10.67 -1.65 -3.80
CA SER A 66 -12.03 -1.59 -3.22
C SER A 66 -13.10 -1.13 -4.23
N LYS A 67 -12.76 -0.28 -5.20
CA LYS A 67 -13.64 0.02 -6.33
C LYS A 67 -13.82 -1.18 -7.27
N SER A 68 -12.74 -1.91 -7.55
CA SER A 68 -12.77 -3.11 -8.40
C SER A 68 -13.51 -4.29 -7.75
N PHE A 69 -13.58 -4.33 -6.42
CA PHE A 69 -14.31 -5.34 -5.65
C PHE A 69 -15.69 -4.85 -5.16
N SER A 70 -16.15 -3.67 -5.58
CA SER A 70 -17.56 -3.28 -5.48
C SER A 70 -18.34 -4.03 -6.58
N VAL A 71 -18.50 -5.34 -6.39
CA VAL A 71 -19.51 -6.13 -7.08
C VAL A 71 -20.84 -5.80 -6.40
N GLU A 72 -21.67 -5.07 -7.15
CA GLU A 72 -23.14 -4.84 -7.04
C GLU A 72 -23.76 -4.52 -5.67
#